data_AF-A0A673XR71-F1
#
_entry.id   AF-A0A673XR71-F1
#
_cell.length_a   1.000
_cell.length_b   1.000
_cell.length_c   1.000
_cell.angle_alpha   90.00
_cell.angle_beta   90.00
_cell.angle_gamma   90.00
#
_symmetry.space_group_name_H-M   'P 1'
#
loop_
_entity.id
_entity.type
_entity.pdbx_description
1 polymer ?
#
loop_
_entity_poly.entity_id
_entity_poly.type
_entity_poly.pdbx_seq_one_letter_code
_entity_poly.pdbx_strand_id
1 'polypeptide(L)'
;MGLLKKIKTEFLRCERGKKDAVEFLCQIKEIVSKHRNSKIPLAKPKSYELRIGGLEDTVHAGDVEQLEVWKDCYLPERMEMVVIGALDDFRCSAAGWQLVLLLCEDGNVYAYEFEVLHLVARSLEDLFKSGAEFPGLEKFRFGECFEELTEEEMEKEMQFDELKKIDDEHFQFRRRLAIEMLEDLKAISQSESTIQPNNVMKSQVGLDYYGQHCKPSGNLTCQMPLVGLDHVL
;
A
#
# COMPACT_ATOMS: atom_id res chain seq x y z
N MET A 1 -33.37 3.46 -28.31
CA MET A 1 -32.65 2.62 -27.33
C MET A 1 -32.26 3.49 -26.14
N GLY A 2 -32.58 3.10 -24.90
CA GLY A 2 -32.26 3.90 -23.71
C GLY A 2 -30.75 4.03 -23.46
N LEU A 3 -30.33 5.11 -22.78
CA LEU A 3 -28.92 5.45 -22.51
C LEU A 3 -28.14 4.29 -21.89
N LEU A 4 -28.66 3.66 -20.83
CA LEU A 4 -28.00 2.51 -20.19
C LEU A 4 -27.75 1.34 -21.15
N LYS A 5 -28.72 1.04 -22.03
CA LYS A 5 -28.56 -0.04 -23.00
C LYS A 5 -27.41 0.28 -23.96
N LYS A 6 -27.26 1.55 -24.35
CA LYS A 6 -26.15 2.02 -25.18
C LYS A 6 -24.81 1.85 -24.46
N ILE A 7 -24.70 2.28 -23.20
CA ILE A 7 -23.48 2.14 -22.39
C ILE A 7 -23.06 0.68 -22.29
N LYS A 8 -23.96 -0.20 -21.82
CA LYS A 8 -23.70 -1.66 -21.74
C LYS A 8 -23.26 -2.23 -23.09
N THR A 9 -23.90 -1.81 -24.19
CA THR A 9 -23.55 -2.31 -25.53
C THR A 9 -22.14 -1.89 -25.97
N GLU A 10 -21.69 -0.68 -25.63
CA GLU A 10 -20.34 -0.21 -25.96
C GLU A 10 -19.26 -1.03 -25.24
N PHE A 11 -19.40 -1.23 -23.92
CA PHE A 11 -18.53 -2.11 -23.14
C PHE A 11 -18.47 -3.53 -23.71
N LEU A 12 -19.63 -4.16 -23.94
CA LEU A 12 -19.70 -5.53 -24.44
C LEU A 12 -19.17 -5.69 -25.87
N ARG A 13 -19.27 -4.65 -26.70
CA ARG A 13 -18.69 -4.66 -28.05
C ARG A 13 -17.16 -4.60 -27.99
N CYS A 14 -16.62 -3.82 -27.07
CA CYS A 14 -15.18 -3.75 -26.82
C CYS A 14 -14.64 -5.11 -26.37
N GLU A 15 -15.27 -5.73 -25.36
CA GLU A 15 -14.88 -7.06 -24.86
C GLU A 15 -14.93 -8.15 -25.94
N ARG A 16 -16.00 -8.25 -26.72
CA ARG A 16 -16.09 -9.22 -27.82
C ARG A 16 -15.10 -8.96 -28.96
N GLY A 17 -14.65 -7.72 -29.10
CA GLY A 17 -13.68 -7.31 -30.10
C GLY A 17 -12.23 -7.47 -29.65
N LYS A 18 -11.98 -7.92 -28.42
CA LYS A 18 -10.64 -8.01 -27.86
C LYS A 18 -9.75 -8.94 -28.68
N LYS A 19 -8.60 -8.42 -29.11
CA LYS A 19 -7.53 -9.17 -29.80
C LYS A 19 -6.21 -9.03 -29.06
N ASP A 20 -6.01 -7.84 -28.49
CA ASP A 20 -4.85 -7.43 -27.74
C ASP A 20 -5.30 -6.81 -26.40
N ALA A 21 -4.60 -7.13 -25.33
CA ALA A 21 -4.92 -6.69 -23.97
C ALA A 21 -4.78 -5.17 -23.80
N VAL A 22 -3.71 -4.59 -24.36
CA VAL A 22 -3.40 -3.15 -24.23
C VAL A 22 -4.44 -2.33 -24.99
N GLU A 23 -4.77 -2.72 -26.21
CA GLU A 23 -5.81 -2.04 -27.00
C GLU A 23 -7.19 -2.16 -26.31
N PHE A 24 -7.52 -3.35 -25.82
CA PHE A 24 -8.77 -3.60 -25.09
C PHE A 24 -8.92 -2.67 -23.87
N LEU A 25 -7.92 -2.65 -22.99
CA LEU A 25 -7.97 -1.82 -21.79
C LEU A 25 -7.94 -0.32 -22.11
N CYS A 26 -7.22 0.11 -23.15
CA CYS A 26 -7.25 1.49 -23.63
C CYS A 26 -8.66 1.90 -24.08
N GLN A 27 -9.33 1.08 -24.89
CA GLN A 27 -10.70 1.34 -25.32
C GLN A 27 -11.68 1.37 -24.13
N ILE A 28 -11.47 0.51 -23.13
CA ILE A 28 -12.27 0.55 -21.90
C ILE A 28 -12.10 1.87 -21.16
N LYS A 29 -10.87 2.39 -21.01
CA LYS A 29 -10.63 3.71 -20.40
C LYS A 29 -11.36 4.83 -21.13
N GLU A 30 -11.40 4.80 -22.46
CA GLU A 30 -12.17 5.77 -23.26
C GLU A 30 -13.67 5.68 -23.00
N ILE A 31 -14.22 4.46 -22.92
CA ILE A 31 -15.64 4.23 -22.61
C ILE A 31 -15.97 4.72 -21.20
N VAL A 32 -15.12 4.42 -20.22
CA VAL A 32 -15.26 4.87 -18.82
C VAL A 32 -15.26 6.40 -18.75
N SER A 33 -14.31 7.06 -19.40
CA SER A 33 -14.23 8.53 -19.47
C SER A 33 -15.47 9.14 -20.13
N LYS A 34 -15.91 8.57 -21.26
CA LYS A 34 -17.08 9.03 -22.01
C LYS A 34 -18.39 8.93 -21.23
N HIS A 35 -18.54 7.91 -20.40
CA HIS A 35 -19.77 7.65 -19.63
C HIS A 35 -19.61 7.90 -18.13
N ARG A 36 -18.57 8.64 -17.74
CA ARG A 36 -18.27 8.99 -16.34
C ARG A 36 -19.51 9.49 -15.60
N ASN A 37 -19.68 9.04 -14.36
CA ASN A 37 -20.83 9.28 -13.48
C ASN A 37 -22.17 8.66 -13.92
N SER A 38 -22.23 7.99 -15.08
CA SER A 38 -23.41 7.19 -15.42
C SER A 38 -23.55 6.03 -14.43
N LYS A 39 -24.79 5.75 -14.04
CA LYS A 39 -25.10 4.67 -13.09
C LYS A 39 -25.74 3.50 -13.80
N ILE A 40 -25.24 2.30 -13.53
CA ILE A 40 -25.75 1.05 -14.07
C ILE A 40 -26.27 0.19 -12.91
N PRO A 41 -27.60 -0.01 -12.78
CA PRO A 41 -28.15 -0.95 -11.83
C PRO A 41 -27.60 -2.35 -12.08
N LEU A 42 -27.18 -2.99 -10.99
CA LEU A 42 -26.71 -4.38 -11.01
C LEU A 42 -27.82 -5.30 -10.49
N ALA A 43 -27.86 -6.53 -11.00
CA ALA A 43 -28.77 -7.55 -10.48
C ALA A 43 -28.34 -8.04 -9.09
N LYS A 44 -27.02 -8.03 -8.84
CA LYS A 44 -26.38 -8.28 -7.56
C LYS A 44 -25.21 -7.29 -7.36
N PRO A 45 -24.92 -6.86 -6.13
CA PRO A 45 -25.84 -6.90 -5.00
C PRO A 45 -27.10 -6.06 -5.30
N LYS A 46 -28.28 -6.53 -4.87
CA LYS A 46 -29.55 -5.84 -5.17
C LYS A 46 -29.52 -4.41 -4.62
N SER A 47 -30.17 -3.50 -5.34
CA SER A 47 -30.31 -2.08 -4.98
C SER A 47 -29.04 -1.24 -5.09
N TYR A 48 -27.91 -1.82 -5.50
CA TYR A 48 -26.71 -1.06 -5.81
C TYR A 48 -26.58 -0.79 -7.31
N GLU A 49 -25.93 0.32 -7.60
CA GLU A 49 -25.61 0.75 -8.96
C GLU A 49 -24.09 0.87 -9.08
N LEU A 50 -23.55 0.36 -10.18
CA LEU A 50 -22.19 0.67 -10.58
C LEU A 50 -22.17 2.11 -11.10
N ARG A 51 -21.49 3.02 -10.41
CA ARG A 51 -21.15 4.34 -10.94
C ARG A 51 -19.90 4.20 -11.79
N ILE A 52 -20.03 4.47 -13.09
CA ILE A 52 -18.91 4.43 -14.02
C ILE A 52 -17.93 5.56 -13.69
N GLY A 53 -16.65 5.23 -13.60
CA GLY A 53 -15.58 6.17 -13.29
C GLY A 53 -14.22 5.49 -13.31
N GLY A 54 -13.16 6.28 -13.51
CA GLY A 54 -11.78 5.82 -13.42
C GLY A 54 -11.25 5.87 -11.99
N LEU A 55 -9.94 5.70 -11.81
CA LEU A 55 -9.28 5.76 -10.49
C LEU A 55 -9.56 7.09 -9.76
N GLU A 56 -9.50 8.21 -10.49
CA GLU A 56 -9.78 9.58 -10.00
C GLU A 56 -11.23 9.77 -9.51
N ASP A 57 -12.11 8.82 -9.78
CA ASP A 57 -13.52 8.85 -9.38
C ASP A 57 -13.81 8.00 -8.15
N THR A 58 -12.76 7.54 -7.48
CA THR A 58 -12.81 6.67 -6.31
C THR A 58 -12.17 7.32 -5.09
N VAL A 59 -12.24 6.64 -3.94
CA VAL A 59 -11.54 6.99 -2.70
C VAL A 59 -10.00 6.95 -2.85
N HIS A 60 -9.51 6.31 -3.92
CA HIS A 60 -8.09 6.20 -4.28
C HIS A 60 -7.67 7.24 -5.35
N ALA A 61 -8.39 8.36 -5.48
CA ALA A 61 -8.01 9.42 -6.41
C ALA A 61 -6.59 9.95 -6.14
N GLY A 62 -5.78 10.09 -7.19
CA GLY A 62 -4.36 10.44 -7.10
C GLY A 62 -3.42 9.32 -6.65
N ASP A 63 -3.94 8.16 -6.22
CA ASP A 63 -3.14 7.03 -5.74
C ASP A 63 -2.81 6.05 -6.87
N VAL A 64 -1.92 6.48 -7.75
CA VAL A 64 -1.47 5.68 -8.90
C VAL A 64 -0.71 4.43 -8.43
N GLU A 65 -0.03 4.50 -7.28
CA GLU A 65 0.69 3.38 -6.69
C GLU A 65 -0.27 2.25 -6.28
N GLN A 66 -1.44 2.58 -5.72
CA GLN A 66 -2.46 1.59 -5.39
C GLN A 66 -2.92 0.80 -6.62
N LEU A 67 -3.01 1.43 -7.79
CA LEU A 67 -3.35 0.75 -9.03
C LEU A 67 -2.24 -0.22 -9.46
N GLU A 68 -0.97 0.14 -9.31
CA GLU A 68 0.14 -0.78 -9.58
C GLU A 68 0.16 -1.95 -8.59
N VAL A 69 -0.12 -1.70 -7.31
CA VAL A 69 -0.26 -2.74 -6.29
C VAL A 69 -1.36 -3.75 -6.64
N TRP A 70 -2.50 -3.31 -7.17
CA TRP A 70 -3.56 -4.22 -7.62
C TRP A 70 -3.13 -5.11 -8.79
N LYS A 71 -2.23 -4.62 -9.66
CA LYS A 71 -1.71 -5.39 -10.79
C LYS A 71 -0.67 -6.42 -10.37
N ASP A 72 0.14 -6.10 -9.37
CA ASP A 72 1.36 -6.87 -9.04
C ASP A 72 1.21 -7.83 -7.86
N CYS A 73 0.39 -7.49 -6.86
CA CYS A 73 0.53 -8.09 -5.53
C CYS A 73 -0.63 -9.00 -5.09
N TYR A 74 -1.54 -9.36 -6.00
CA TYR A 74 -2.72 -10.16 -5.66
C TYR A 74 -2.83 -11.45 -6.47
N LEU A 75 -2.50 -11.39 -7.77
CA LEU A 75 -2.59 -12.54 -8.66
C LEU A 75 -1.21 -13.19 -8.84
N PRO A 76 -1.14 -14.49 -9.22
CA PRO A 76 0.13 -15.21 -9.40
C PRO A 76 1.09 -14.56 -10.40
N GLU A 77 0.54 -13.88 -11.41
CA GLU A 77 1.30 -13.10 -12.38
C GLU A 77 0.78 -11.67 -12.39
N ARG A 78 1.64 -10.71 -12.78
CA ARG A 78 1.21 -9.34 -13.01
C ARG A 78 0.16 -9.31 -14.12
N MET A 79 -0.96 -8.66 -13.85
CA MET A 79 -2.03 -8.49 -14.83
C MET A 79 -2.37 -7.01 -15.01
N GLU A 80 -2.50 -6.52 -16.24
CA GLU A 80 -2.97 -5.15 -16.45
C GLU A 80 -4.46 -5.01 -16.07
N MET A 81 -4.75 -3.94 -15.34
CA MET A 81 -6.09 -3.67 -14.82
C MET A 81 -6.47 -2.20 -15.02
N VAL A 82 -7.76 -1.95 -15.16
CA VAL A 82 -8.34 -0.60 -15.21
C VAL A 82 -9.55 -0.48 -14.29
N VAL A 83 -9.64 0.62 -13.57
CA VAL A 83 -10.84 0.94 -12.79
C VAL A 83 -11.98 1.27 -13.75
N ILE A 84 -13.11 0.58 -13.61
CA ILE A 84 -14.31 0.79 -14.42
C ILE A 84 -15.44 1.49 -13.65
N GLY A 85 -15.31 1.57 -12.33
CA GLY A 85 -16.23 2.32 -11.48
C GLY A 85 -16.20 1.83 -10.04
N ALA A 86 -17.22 2.22 -9.28
CA ALA A 86 -17.40 1.74 -7.92
C ALA A 86 -18.88 1.59 -7.54
N LEU A 87 -19.14 0.78 -6.52
CA LEU A 87 -20.39 0.82 -5.77
C LEU A 87 -20.18 1.73 -4.56
N ASP A 88 -20.90 2.84 -4.53
CA ASP A 88 -20.88 3.79 -3.41
C ASP A 88 -21.80 3.32 -2.28
N ASP A 89 -21.50 3.78 -1.05
CA ASP A 89 -22.24 3.45 0.19
C ASP A 89 -22.41 1.94 0.43
N PHE A 90 -21.48 1.14 -0.11
CA PHE A 90 -21.48 -0.31 -0.01
C PHE A 90 -21.06 -0.72 1.40
N ARG A 91 -21.89 -1.54 2.05
CA ARG A 91 -21.65 -2.02 3.43
C ARG A 91 -20.57 -3.10 3.45
N CYS A 92 -19.33 -2.67 3.32
CA CYS A 92 -18.13 -3.49 3.36
C CYS A 92 -17.04 -2.83 4.21
N SER A 93 -15.89 -3.48 4.32
CA SER A 93 -14.72 -2.98 5.06
C SER A 93 -13.85 -2.03 4.22
N ALA A 94 -14.22 -1.75 2.97
CA ALA A 94 -13.46 -0.85 2.10
C ALA A 94 -13.50 0.60 2.59
N ALA A 95 -12.40 1.32 2.33
CA ALA A 95 -12.29 2.74 2.64
C ALA A 95 -13.44 3.54 1.99
N GLY A 96 -13.98 4.52 2.73
CA GLY A 96 -15.08 5.34 2.23
C GLY A 96 -16.37 4.59 1.90
N TRP A 97 -16.52 3.33 2.33
CA TRP A 97 -17.63 2.45 1.95
C TRP A 97 -17.82 2.36 0.44
N GLN A 98 -16.70 2.37 -0.29
CA GLN A 98 -16.71 2.33 -1.73
C GLN A 98 -16.01 1.06 -2.21
N LEU A 99 -16.80 0.18 -2.84
CA LEU A 99 -16.26 -1.04 -3.44
C LEU A 99 -15.83 -0.73 -4.87
N VAL A 100 -14.51 -0.60 -5.09
CA VAL A 100 -13.93 -0.27 -6.40
C VAL A 100 -13.92 -1.50 -7.30
N LEU A 101 -14.41 -1.36 -8.53
CA LEU A 101 -14.42 -2.41 -9.54
C LEU A 101 -13.33 -2.19 -10.58
N LEU A 102 -12.54 -3.24 -10.79
CA LEU A 102 -11.46 -3.30 -11.76
C LEU A 102 -11.80 -4.31 -12.86
N LEU A 103 -11.50 -3.96 -14.10
CA LEU A 103 -11.50 -4.89 -15.22
C LEU A 103 -10.05 -5.27 -15.53
N CYS A 104 -9.78 -6.57 -15.56
CA CYS A 104 -8.49 -7.15 -15.89
C CYS A 104 -8.40 -7.47 -17.39
N GLU A 105 -7.18 -7.54 -17.93
CA GLU A 105 -6.92 -7.86 -19.34
C GLU A 105 -7.50 -9.21 -19.81
N ASP A 106 -7.62 -10.17 -18.90
CA ASP A 106 -8.26 -11.47 -19.14
C ASP A 106 -9.80 -11.35 -19.32
N GLY A 107 -10.39 -10.20 -18.98
CA GLY A 107 -11.82 -9.91 -19.01
C GLY A 107 -12.54 -10.15 -17.67
N ASN A 108 -11.84 -10.68 -16.67
CA ASN A 108 -12.39 -10.83 -15.33
C ASN A 108 -12.60 -9.46 -14.67
N VAL A 109 -13.64 -9.37 -13.86
CA VAL A 109 -13.97 -8.19 -13.08
C VAL A 109 -13.71 -8.49 -11.62
N TYR A 110 -12.86 -7.67 -11.02
CA TYR A 110 -12.48 -7.75 -9.63
C TYR A 110 -13.07 -6.60 -8.82
N ALA A 111 -13.28 -6.83 -7.53
CA ALA A 111 -13.64 -5.81 -6.57
C ALA A 111 -12.61 -5.75 -5.44
N TYR A 112 -12.17 -4.56 -5.07
CA TYR A 112 -11.21 -4.38 -3.99
C TYR A 112 -11.90 -4.07 -2.66
N GLU A 113 -11.65 -4.90 -1.63
CA GLU A 113 -12.08 -4.68 -0.24
C GLU A 113 -10.88 -4.94 0.69
N PHE A 114 -10.34 -3.89 1.33
CA PHE A 114 -9.38 -3.97 2.43
C PHE A 114 -8.31 -5.09 2.28
N GLU A 115 -7.36 -4.88 1.36
CA GLU A 115 -6.27 -5.84 1.07
C GLU A 115 -6.76 -7.21 0.53
N VAL A 116 -7.99 -7.29 0.02
CA VAL A 116 -8.53 -8.45 -0.67
C VAL A 116 -9.08 -8.04 -2.03
N LEU A 117 -8.64 -8.76 -3.06
CA LEU A 117 -9.20 -8.70 -4.40
C LEU A 117 -10.22 -9.83 -4.57
N HIS A 118 -11.45 -9.48 -4.89
CA HIS A 118 -12.56 -10.42 -5.07
C HIS A 118 -12.86 -10.59 -6.55
N LEU A 119 -12.83 -11.81 -7.08
CA LEU A 119 -13.36 -12.08 -8.42
C LEU A 119 -14.90 -11.99 -8.37
N VAL A 120 -15.48 -10.91 -8.89
CA VAL A 120 -16.93 -10.65 -8.76
C VAL A 120 -17.72 -10.98 -10.03
N ALA A 121 -17.07 -11.04 -11.19
CA ALA A 121 -17.64 -11.53 -12.43
C ALA A 121 -16.53 -12.02 -13.38
N ARG A 122 -16.84 -13.01 -14.23
CA ARG A 122 -15.88 -13.56 -15.20
C ARG A 122 -15.86 -12.84 -16.56
N SER A 123 -16.72 -11.83 -16.71
CA SER A 123 -16.84 -10.99 -17.90
C SER A 123 -17.67 -9.76 -17.59
N LEU A 124 -17.58 -8.74 -18.44
CA LEU A 124 -18.52 -7.61 -18.41
C LEU A 124 -19.95 -8.06 -18.72
N GLU A 125 -20.12 -9.11 -19.53
CA GLU A 125 -21.42 -9.72 -19.79
C GLU A 125 -22.06 -10.28 -18.51
N ASP A 126 -21.29 -11.02 -17.72
CA ASP A 126 -21.74 -11.54 -16.43
C ASP A 126 -22.02 -10.41 -15.45
N LEU A 127 -21.14 -9.41 -15.37
CA LEU A 127 -21.34 -8.23 -14.51
C LEU A 127 -22.67 -7.54 -14.82
N PHE A 128 -23.00 -7.32 -16.10
CA PHE A 128 -24.21 -6.58 -16.48
C PHE A 128 -25.50 -7.40 -16.48
N LYS A 129 -25.41 -8.73 -16.54
CA LYS A 129 -26.56 -9.65 -16.47
C LYS A 129 -26.83 -10.16 -15.06
N SER A 130 -25.80 -10.68 -14.40
CA SER A 130 -25.87 -11.36 -13.11
C SER A 130 -25.51 -10.44 -11.94
N GLY A 131 -24.76 -9.37 -12.21
CA GLY A 131 -24.25 -8.45 -11.19
C GLY A 131 -22.83 -8.76 -10.76
N ALA A 132 -22.36 -8.03 -9.75
CA ALA A 132 -21.13 -8.31 -9.04
C ALA A 132 -21.45 -9.29 -7.89
N GLU A 133 -20.95 -10.52 -7.96
CA GLU A 133 -21.11 -11.47 -6.86
C GLU A 133 -20.25 -11.01 -5.68
N PHE A 134 -20.86 -10.81 -4.51
CA PHE A 134 -20.15 -10.37 -3.32
C PHE A 134 -20.67 -11.09 -2.06
N PRO A 135 -19.79 -11.71 -1.25
CA PRO A 135 -18.34 -11.86 -1.45
C PRO A 135 -17.99 -12.61 -2.74
N GLY A 136 -16.86 -12.27 -3.38
CA GLY A 136 -16.47 -12.79 -4.70
C GLY A 136 -16.40 -14.32 -4.81
N LEU A 137 -16.46 -14.81 -6.05
CA LEU A 137 -16.34 -16.22 -6.43
C LEU A 137 -15.01 -16.82 -5.95
N GLU A 138 -13.95 -16.02 -6.05
CA GLU A 138 -12.60 -16.29 -5.59
C GLU A 138 -12.09 -15.05 -4.86
N LYS A 139 -11.10 -15.24 -3.98
CA LYS A 139 -10.51 -14.18 -3.17
C LYS A 139 -9.00 -14.32 -3.23
N PHE A 140 -8.33 -13.19 -3.39
CA PHE A 140 -6.88 -13.11 -3.42
C PHE A 140 -6.47 -12.09 -2.38
N ARG A 141 -5.66 -12.49 -1.40
CA ARG A 141 -5.15 -11.56 -0.39
C ARG A 141 -3.86 -10.93 -0.88
N PHE A 142 -3.61 -9.71 -0.42
CA PHE A 142 -2.34 -9.05 -0.68
C PHE A 142 -1.16 -9.95 -0.28
N GLY A 143 -0.25 -10.15 -1.23
CA GLY A 143 0.99 -10.91 -1.05
C GLY A 143 0.85 -12.43 -0.99
N GLU A 144 -0.36 -12.97 -0.97
CA GLU A 144 -0.61 -14.43 -0.90
C GLU A 144 -0.13 -15.16 -2.17
N CYS A 145 0.02 -14.43 -3.28
CA CYS A 145 0.55 -14.98 -4.53
C CYS A 145 2.06 -15.18 -4.55
N PHE A 146 2.80 -14.58 -3.61
CA PHE A 146 4.25 -14.75 -3.56
C PHE A 146 4.61 -16.05 -2.85
N GLU A 147 5.48 -16.84 -3.46
CA GLU A 147 6.02 -18.05 -2.84
C GLU A 147 6.94 -17.68 -1.67
N GLU A 148 6.78 -18.37 -0.55
CA GLU A 148 7.74 -18.28 0.55
C GLU A 148 9.06 -18.92 0.10
N LEU A 149 10.13 -18.11 0.06
CA LEU A 149 11.47 -18.61 -0.21
C LEU A 149 11.88 -19.62 0.87
N THR A 150 12.53 -20.69 0.46
CA THR A 150 13.22 -21.58 1.40
C THR A 150 14.41 -20.87 2.04
N GLU A 151 14.88 -21.36 3.20
CA GLU A 151 16.06 -20.79 3.87
C GLU A 151 17.28 -20.73 2.94
N GLU A 152 17.50 -21.75 2.11
CA GLU A 152 18.61 -21.81 1.15
C GLU A 152 18.47 -20.79 0.02
N GLU A 153 17.25 -20.53 -0.45
CA GLU A 153 16.98 -19.52 -1.48
C GLU A 153 17.14 -18.11 -0.92
N MET A 154 16.61 -17.87 0.28
CA MET A 154 16.81 -16.63 1.01
C MET A 154 18.30 -16.36 1.25
N GLU A 155 19.08 -17.37 1.66
CA GLU A 155 20.52 -17.21 1.86
C GLU A 155 21.25 -16.85 0.56
N LYS A 156 20.84 -17.43 -0.59
CA LYS A 156 21.38 -17.05 -1.90
C LYS A 156 21.02 -15.63 -2.31
N GLU A 157 19.78 -15.20 -2.09
CA GLU A 157 19.35 -13.82 -2.36
C GLU A 157 20.10 -12.83 -1.46
N MET A 158 20.32 -13.16 -0.19
CA MET A 158 21.14 -12.36 0.74
C MET A 158 22.62 -12.30 0.34
N GLN A 159 23.10 -13.22 -0.50
CA GLN A 159 24.48 -13.23 -0.99
C GLN A 159 24.71 -12.26 -2.17
N PHE A 160 23.68 -11.53 -2.62
CA PHE A 160 23.77 -10.57 -3.71
C PHE A 160 24.79 -9.46 -3.40
N ASP A 161 25.68 -9.18 -4.35
CA ASP A 161 26.86 -8.32 -4.13
C ASP A 161 26.48 -6.89 -3.71
N GLU A 162 25.35 -6.36 -4.20
CA GLU A 162 24.87 -5.03 -3.78
C GLU A 162 24.41 -5.02 -2.33
N LEU A 163 23.73 -6.07 -1.86
CA LEU A 163 23.33 -6.20 -0.46
C LEU A 163 24.55 -6.28 0.46
N LYS A 164 25.56 -7.07 0.08
CA LYS A 164 26.84 -7.12 0.81
C LYS A 164 27.51 -5.77 0.90
N LYS A 165 27.53 -5.02 -0.22
CA LYS A 165 28.10 -3.68 -0.26
C LYS A 165 27.34 -2.71 0.65
N ILE A 166 26.00 -2.76 0.65
CA ILE A 166 25.16 -1.96 1.54
C ILE A 166 25.45 -2.31 3.01
N ASP A 167 25.56 -3.59 3.34
CA ASP A 167 25.86 -4.05 4.70
C ASP A 167 27.25 -3.62 5.16
N ASP A 168 28.26 -3.73 4.29
CA ASP A 168 29.62 -3.26 4.57
C ASP A 168 29.65 -1.75 4.78
N GLU A 169 28.98 -0.97 3.92
CA GLU A 169 28.87 0.48 4.06
C GLU A 169 28.16 0.88 5.35
N HIS A 170 27.07 0.20 5.68
CA HIS A 170 26.32 0.39 6.92
C HIS A 170 27.17 0.04 8.15
N PHE A 171 27.91 -1.07 8.12
CA PHE A 171 28.82 -1.46 9.19
C PHE A 171 29.92 -0.43 9.41
N GLN A 172 30.57 0.03 8.33
CA GLN A 172 31.61 1.06 8.41
C GLN A 172 31.07 2.38 8.92
N PHE A 173 29.87 2.78 8.49
CA PHE A 173 29.19 3.98 9.00
C PHE A 173 28.94 3.88 10.50
N ARG A 174 28.32 2.79 10.97
CA ARG A 174 28.05 2.57 12.40
C ARG A 174 29.33 2.58 13.24
N ARG A 175 30.40 1.97 12.72
CA ARG A 175 31.70 1.93 13.40
C ARG A 175 32.32 3.32 13.54
N ARG A 176 32.30 4.13 12.47
CA ARG A 176 32.80 5.51 12.52
C ARG A 176 32.03 6.35 13.53
N LEU A 177 30.69 6.27 13.50
CA LEU A 177 29.83 7.01 14.42
C LEU A 177 30.10 6.63 15.89
N ALA A 178 30.29 5.33 16.16
CA ALA A 178 30.63 4.86 17.51
C ALA A 178 31.98 5.40 18.01
N ILE A 179 32.97 5.50 17.13
CA ILE A 179 34.28 6.08 17.47
C ILE A 179 34.14 7.58 17.76
N GLU A 180 33.47 8.32 16.90
CA GLU A 180 33.23 9.76 17.06
C GLU A 180 32.50 10.05 18.38
N MET A 181 31.43 9.32 18.69
CA MET A 181 30.74 9.44 19.98
C MET A 181 31.67 9.18 21.18
N LEU A 182 32.56 8.18 21.10
CA LEU A 182 33.50 7.89 22.18
C LEU A 182 34.56 8.99 22.33
N GLU A 183 34.98 9.61 21.24
CA GLU A 183 35.91 10.73 21.25
C GLU A 183 35.25 11.97 21.87
N ASP A 184 34.01 12.27 21.50
CA ASP A 184 33.23 13.36 22.08
C ASP A 184 33.02 13.16 23.58
N LEU A 185 32.63 11.95 24.01
CA LEU A 185 32.47 11.63 25.44
C LEU A 185 33.78 11.78 26.23
N LYS A 186 34.92 11.39 25.63
CA LYS A 186 36.23 11.62 26.24
C LYS A 186 36.55 13.11 26.33
N ALA A 187 36.29 13.88 25.28
CA ALA A 187 36.52 15.32 25.28
C ALA A 187 35.68 16.02 26.37
N ILE A 188 34.41 15.64 26.51
CA ILE A 188 33.52 16.15 27.56
C ILE A 188 34.07 15.83 28.95
N SER A 189 34.39 14.56 29.25
CA SER A 189 34.93 14.17 30.56
C SER A 189 36.28 14.80 30.92
N GLN A 190 37.14 15.05 29.93
CA GLN A 190 38.41 15.77 30.11
C GLN A 190 38.18 17.27 30.34
N SER A 191 37.19 17.87 29.68
CA SER A 191 36.81 19.25 29.91
C SER A 191 36.23 19.46 31.32
N GLU A 192 35.47 18.50 31.85
CA GLU A 192 34.92 18.52 33.20
C GLU A 192 36.00 18.35 34.29
N SER A 193 37.03 17.53 34.05
CA SER A 193 38.15 17.33 34.98
C SER A 193 39.19 18.46 34.99
N THR A 194 39.15 19.36 33.99
CA THR A 194 40.03 20.55 33.92
C THR A 194 39.43 21.78 34.63
N ILE A 195 38.16 21.70 35.06
CA ILE A 195 37.54 22.73 35.91
C ILE A 195 37.96 22.48 37.37
N GLN A 196 39.07 23.08 37.79
CA GLN A 196 39.35 23.31 39.21
C GLN A 196 38.28 24.25 39.80
N PRO A 197 37.83 24.03 41.05
CA PRO A 197 36.79 24.84 41.67
C PRO A 197 37.33 26.23 41.99
N ASN A 198 37.14 27.19 41.09
CA ASN A 198 37.38 28.59 41.41
C ASN A 198 36.26 29.08 42.34
N ASN A 199 36.63 29.19 43.61
CA ASN A 199 36.10 30.04 44.67
C ASN A 199 34.68 30.58 44.50
N VAL A 200 33.84 30.10 45.41
CA VAL A 200 32.64 30.77 45.95
C VAL A 200 32.78 32.29 45.91
N MET A 201 32.01 32.93 45.04
CA MET A 201 31.54 34.29 45.30
C MET A 201 30.02 34.18 45.45
N LYS A 202 29.56 34.19 46.71
CA LYS A 202 28.15 34.36 47.03
C LYS A 202 27.70 35.71 46.49
N SER A 203 26.94 35.72 45.41
CA SER A 203 26.02 36.81 45.10
C SER A 203 24.61 36.23 45.03
N GLN A 204 23.86 36.47 46.10
CA GLN A 204 22.41 36.40 46.08
C GLN A 204 21.88 37.43 45.08
N VAL A 205 21.26 36.95 44.01
CA VAL A 205 20.18 37.67 43.33
C VAL A 205 19.19 36.59 42.86
N GLY A 206 18.00 36.57 43.47
CA GLY A 206 16.90 35.75 42.99
C GLY A 206 16.31 36.30 41.70
N LEU A 207 15.63 35.43 40.94
CA LEU A 207 14.33 35.67 40.31
C LEU A 207 13.91 34.44 39.50
N ASP A 208 12.78 33.89 39.93
CA ASP A 208 11.77 33.06 39.28
C ASP A 208 11.89 32.86 37.76
N TYR A 209 11.85 31.59 37.30
CA TYR A 209 11.22 31.25 36.02
C TYR A 209 10.61 29.84 36.05
N TYR A 210 9.31 29.79 35.71
CA TYR A 210 8.46 28.61 35.59
C TYR A 210 8.95 27.65 34.49
N GLY A 211 8.98 26.35 34.80
CA GLY A 211 9.10 25.26 33.82
C GLY A 211 8.16 24.13 34.19
N GLN A 212 7.09 23.97 33.41
CA GLN A 212 6.01 23.01 33.60
C GLN A 212 6.50 21.56 33.63
N HIS A 213 5.98 20.80 34.59
CA HIS A 213 6.03 19.34 34.58
C HIS A 213 5.20 18.78 33.42
N CYS A 214 5.87 18.14 32.45
CA CYS A 214 5.24 17.14 31.59
C CYS A 214 5.78 15.75 31.96
N LYS A 215 4.88 14.90 32.47
CA LYS A 215 5.15 13.47 32.74
C LYS A 215 5.30 12.73 31.40
N PRO A 216 6.24 11.78 31.24
CA PRO A 216 6.20 10.86 30.13
C PRO A 216 5.07 9.84 30.34
N SER A 217 4.06 9.87 29.48
CA SER A 217 3.12 8.77 29.31
C SER A 217 3.85 7.60 28.66
N GLY A 218 3.73 6.42 29.27
CA GLY A 218 4.33 5.19 28.79
C GLY A 218 3.70 4.65 27.50
N ASN A 219 4.41 3.67 26.94
CA ASN A 219 4.12 2.80 25.79
C ASN A 219 4.53 3.30 24.41
N LEU A 220 5.82 3.11 24.12
CA LEU A 220 6.33 2.75 22.79
C LEU A 220 7.35 1.62 22.97
N THR A 221 6.88 0.38 22.92
CA THR A 221 7.74 -0.80 22.70
C THR A 221 7.71 -1.14 21.22
N CYS A 222 8.58 -0.50 20.44
CA CYS A 222 9.17 -1.15 19.29
C CYS A 222 10.40 -1.91 19.80
N GLN A 223 10.23 -3.20 20.09
CA GLN A 223 11.37 -4.11 20.21
C GLN A 223 11.37 -5.00 18.98
N MET A 224 12.24 -4.68 18.03
CA MET A 224 12.80 -5.67 17.12
C MET A 224 13.79 -6.51 17.94
N PRO A 225 13.74 -7.84 17.92
CA PRO A 225 14.71 -8.67 18.62
C PRO A 225 16.03 -8.63 17.84
N LEU A 226 17.03 -7.96 18.42
CA LEU A 226 18.43 -8.18 18.07
C LEU A 226 19.08 -9.02 19.18
N VAL A 227 19.99 -9.88 18.71
CA VAL A 227 21.09 -10.54 19.40
C VAL A 227 20.84 -11.95 19.94
N GLY A 228 21.52 -12.90 19.27
CA GLY A 228 21.83 -14.23 19.76
C GLY A 228 23.06 -14.80 19.03
N LEU A 229 24.21 -14.12 19.12
CA LEU A 229 25.52 -14.70 18.81
C LEU A 229 26.49 -14.35 19.93
N ASP A 230 26.28 -15.00 21.08
CA ASP A 230 27.34 -15.27 22.03
C ASP A 230 27.95 -16.63 21.66
N HIS A 231 29.25 -16.64 21.34
CA HIS A 231 30.27 -17.58 21.83
C HIS A 231 31.48 -17.59 20.89
N VAL A 232 32.54 -16.90 21.33
CA VAL A 232 33.93 -17.27 21.01
C VAL A 232 34.63 -17.49 22.35
N LEU A 233 34.99 -18.74 22.62
CA LEU A 233 36.11 -19.14 23.47
C LEU A 233 37.24 -19.56 22.53
#